data_AF-A0A6L3AB80-F1
#
_entry.id   AF-A0A6L3AB80-F1
#
_cell.length_a   1.000
_cell.length_b   1.000
_cell.length_c   1.000
_cell.angle_alpha   90.00
_cell.angle_beta   90.00
_cell.angle_gamma   90.00
#
_symmetry.space_group_name_H-M   'P 1'
#
loop_
_entity.id
_entity.type
_entity.pdbx_description
1 polymer ?
#
loop_
_entity_poly.entity_id
_entity_poly.type
_entity_poly.pdbx_seq_one_letter_code
_entity_poly.pdbx_strand_id
1 'polypeptide(L)' 'GAGLESMVTPTGSYYYLADGLGSTMAIADSTGMVAKSYTYDVYG' A
#
# COMPACT_ATOMS: atom_id res chain seq x y z
N GLY A 1 -9.93 -0.50 -9.81
CA GLY A 1 -9.38 -1.87 -9.67
C GLY A 1 -8.31 -1.81 -8.61
N ALA A 2 -8.25 -2.78 -7.70
CA ALA A 2 -7.26 -2.78 -6.62
C ALA A 2 -5.85 -2.93 -7.21
N GLY A 3 -5.12 -1.82 -7.30
CA GLY A 3 -3.77 -1.77 -7.84
C GLY A 3 -2.75 -2.05 -6.75
N LEU A 4 -1.82 -2.95 -7.03
CA LEU A 4 -0.62 -3.13 -6.20
C LEU A 4 0.54 -2.42 -6.88
N GLU A 5 1.02 -1.34 -6.27
CA GLU A 5 2.14 -0.54 -6.79
C GLU A 5 3.44 -0.93 -6.07
N SER A 6 4.54 -1.12 -6.79
CA SER A 6 5.84 -1.53 -6.23
C SER A 6 6.79 -0.34 -6.13
N MET A 7 7.36 -0.11 -4.95
CA MET A 7 8.45 0.86 -4.73
C MET A 7 9.70 0.16 -4.23
N VAL A 8 10.83 0.46 -4.86
CA VAL A 8 12.15 -0.01 -4.43
C VAL A 8 12.88 1.17 -3.79
N THR A 9 13.15 1.08 -2.49
CA THR A 9 13.99 2.03 -1.76
C THR A 9 15.38 1.41 -1.54
N PRO A 10 16.41 2.21 -1.19
CA PRO A 10 17.72 1.66 -0.81
C PRO A 10 17.67 0.70 0.39
N THR A 11 16.59 0.76 1.17
CA THR A 11 16.37 -0.05 2.39
C THR A 11 15.49 -1.28 2.17
N GLY A 12 14.91 -1.47 0.99
CA GLY A 12 14.09 -2.64 0.65
C GLY A 12 13.00 -2.35 -0.38
N SER A 13 12.23 -3.39 -0.73
CA SER A 13 11.04 -3.25 -1.58
C SER A 13 9.79 -3.13 -0.71
N TYR A 14 8.90 -2.21 -1.08
CA TYR A 14 7.60 -2.02 -0.46
C TYR A 14 6.49 -2.12 -1.52
N TYR A 15 5.35 -2.66 -1.11
CA TYR A 15 4.16 -2.82 -1.94
C TYR A 15 3.03 -1.98 -1.37
N TYR A 16 2.49 -1.06 -2.17
CA TYR A 16 1.33 -0.26 -1.82
C TYR A 16 0.07 -0.99 -2.27
N LEU A 17 -0.85 -1.17 -1.34
CA LEU A 17 -2.18 -1.73 -1.57
C LEU A 17 -3.15 -0.58 -1.75
N ALA A 18 -3.66 -0.38 -2.97
CA ALA A 18 -4.67 0.63 -3.24
C ALA A 18 -6.09 0.04 -3.30
N ASP A 19 -7.08 0.83 -2.90
CA ASP A 19 -8.49 0.49 -3.05
C ASP A 19 -8.96 0.54 -4.52
N GLY A 20 -10.25 0.29 -4.74
CA GLY A 20 -10.83 0.32 -6.08
C GLY A 20 -10.78 1.69 -6.78
N LEU A 21 -10.58 2.77 -6.00
CA LEU A 21 -10.56 4.17 -6.41
C LEU A 21 -9.13 4.74 -6.55
N GLY A 22 -8.11 4.01 -6.09
CA GLY A 22 -6.70 4.39 -6.17
C GLY A 22 -6.10 4.91 -4.85
N SER A 23 -6.85 4.91 -3.75
CA SER A 23 -6.36 5.35 -2.44
C SER A 23 -5.53 4.28 -1.76
N THR A 24 -4.36 4.62 -1.21
CA THR A 24 -3.45 3.66 -0.56
C THR A 24 -3.97 3.22 0.81
N MET A 25 -4.49 2.00 0.93
CA MET A 25 -5.00 1.45 2.20
C MET A 25 -3.92 0.83 3.07
N ALA A 26 -2.85 0.30 2.49
CA ALA A 26 -1.77 -0.33 3.25
C ALA A 26 -0.45 -0.35 2.50
N ILE A 27 0.63 -0.53 3.25
CA ILE A 27 1.99 -0.74 2.76
C ILE A 27 2.48 -2.07 3.33
N ALA A 28 2.89 -2.98 2.46
CA ALA A 28 3.54 -4.23 2.83
C ALA A 28 5.02 -4.20 2.49
N ASP A 29 5.83 -4.94 3.25
CA ASP A 29 7.24 -5.14 2.95
C ASP A 29 7.46 -6.29 1.96
N SER A 30 8.72 -6.54 1.61
CA SER A 30 9.13 -7.61 0.68
C SER A 30 8.84 -9.03 1.18
N THR A 31 8.50 -9.20 2.46
CA THR A 31 8.10 -10.49 3.04
C THR A 31 6.59 -10.71 3.02
N GLY A 32 5.83 -9.70 2.58
CA GLY A 32 4.37 -9.70 2.57
C GLY A 32 3.74 -9.30 3.90
N MET A 33 4.52 -8.83 4.88
CA MET A 33 3.96 -8.29 6.12
C MET A 33 3.51 -6.85 5.93
N VAL A 34 2.36 -6.51 6.51
CA VAL A 34 1.84 -5.12 6.48
C VAL A 34 2.68 -4.28 7.45
N ALA A 35 3.47 -3.38 6.90
CA ALA A 35 4.26 -2.41 7.64
C ALA A 35 3.40 -1.26 8.16
N LYS A 36 2.37 -0.86 7.40
CA LYS A 36 1.48 0.25 7.79
C LYS A 36 0.11 0.14 7.13
N SER A 37 -0.94 0.55 7.84
CA SER A 37 -2.32 0.60 7.35
C SER A 37 -2.91 2.00 7.48
N TYR A 38 -3.75 2.38 6.52
CA TYR A 38 -4.50 3.62 6.48
C TYR A 38 -5.98 3.31 6.35
N THR A 39 -6.79 3.98 7.17
CA THR A 39 -8.24 3.92 7.07
C THR A 39 -8.71 5.32 6.71
N TYR A 40 -9.36 5.43 5.56
CA TYR A 40 -9.98 6.66 5.11
C TYR A 40 -11.47 6.60 5.40
N ASP A 41 -12.04 7.75 5.72
CA ASP A 41 -13.49 7.93 5.76
C ASP A 41 -14.02 8.03 4.31
N VAL A 42 -15.33 8.03 4.10
CA VAL A 42 -15.94 8.17 2.77
C VAL A 42 -15.50 9.44 2.04
N TYR A 43 -15.02 10.45 2.77
CA TYR A 43 -14.49 11.71 2.22
C TYR A 43 -12.97 11.71 1.96
N GLY A 44 -12.24 10.65 2.34
CA GLY A 44 -10.78 10.60 2.28
C GLY A 44 -10.13 11.00 3.59
#